data_AF-A0A3N5YI47-F1
#
_entry.id   AF-A0A3N5YI47-F1
#
_cell.length_a   1.000
_cell.length_b   1.000
_cell.length_c   1.000
_cell.angle_alpha   90.00
_cell.angle_beta   90.00
_cell.angle_gamma   90.00
#
_symmetry.space_group_name_H-M   'P 1'
#
loop_
_entity.id
_entity.type
_entity.pdbx_description
1 polymer ?
#
loop_
_entity_poly.entity_id
_entity_poly.type
_entity_poly.pdbx_seq_one_letter_code
_entity_poly.pdbx_strand_id
1 'polypeptide(L)'
;AQRIDHSYVINIIFGLLGVIYLYNHFSTKGFDLNLNIVIFIFFISGVLLHGKPVNYINAIATAIKGAGAIALQFPLYGGIQGIMIGTGLAKVIAGWFVAVSTAETFYMLQFWAGGIINVFVPSGGGQWAVQGPITIEAAKTMGIDMVRSAMMVAWGDQWTNMIQPFWALPLLGLAGLSARDVMGYTTMALLWSGAIMTVSALLIGFGVL
;
A
#
# COMPACT_ATOMS: atom_id res chain seq x y z
N ALA A 1 26.24 -15.97 -23.41
CA ALA A 1 24.97 -15.28 -23.13
C ALA A 1 23.79 -16.22 -23.38
N GLN A 2 23.39 -16.49 -24.63
CA GLN A 2 22.14 -17.20 -24.97
C GLN A 2 21.92 -18.56 -24.27
N ARG A 3 22.96 -19.39 -24.05
CA ARG A 3 22.80 -20.69 -23.35
C ARG A 3 22.40 -20.53 -21.87
N ILE A 4 22.84 -19.46 -21.22
CA ILE A 4 22.54 -19.18 -19.81
C ILE A 4 21.08 -18.71 -19.68
N ASP A 5 20.67 -17.81 -20.57
CA ASP A 5 19.33 -17.21 -20.57
C ASP A 5 18.21 -18.23 -20.84
N HIS A 6 18.54 -19.37 -21.46
CA HIS A 6 17.60 -20.44 -21.80
C HIS A 6 17.73 -21.69 -20.90
N SER A 7 18.59 -21.65 -19.87
CA SER A 7 18.86 -22.80 -19.01
C SER A 7 17.87 -22.90 -17.85
N TYR A 8 17.13 -24.02 -17.78
CA TYR A 8 16.31 -24.37 -16.62
C TYR A 8 17.14 -24.58 -15.36
N VAL A 9 18.33 -25.17 -15.50
CA VAL A 9 19.20 -25.51 -14.36
C VAL A 9 19.65 -24.23 -13.65
N ILE A 10 20.07 -23.22 -14.41
CA ILE A 10 20.52 -21.94 -13.84
C ILE A 10 19.36 -21.24 -13.13
N ASN A 11 18.17 -21.26 -13.73
CA ASN A 11 16.97 -20.68 -13.13
C ASN A 11 16.59 -21.35 -11.81
N ILE A 12 16.60 -22.69 -11.79
CA ILE A 12 16.28 -23.48 -10.60
C ILE A 12 17.31 -23.23 -9.50
N ILE A 13 18.61 -23.24 -9.82
CA ILE A 13 19.67 -22.95 -8.83
C ILE A 13 19.46 -21.55 -8.23
N PHE A 14 19.26 -20.54 -9.07
CA PHE A 14 19.04 -19.17 -8.59
C PHE A 14 17.76 -19.05 -7.75
N GLY A 15 16.65 -19.64 -8.19
CA GLY A 15 15.41 -19.66 -7.43
C GLY A 15 15.54 -20.41 -6.10
N LEU A 16 16.24 -21.55 -6.06
CA LEU A 16 16.51 -22.30 -4.84
C LEU A 16 17.37 -21.51 -3.84
N LEU A 17 18.38 -20.78 -4.31
CA LEU A 17 19.15 -19.88 -3.44
C LEU A 17 18.24 -18.83 -2.78
N GLY A 18 17.29 -18.29 -3.53
CA GLY A 18 16.27 -17.38 -2.99
C GLY A 18 15.34 -18.04 -1.98
N VAL A 19 14.89 -19.27 -2.23
CA VAL A 19 14.07 -20.04 -1.28
C VAL A 19 14.85 -20.36 0.00
N ILE A 20 16.13 -20.73 -0.11
CA ILE A 20 17.02 -20.96 1.04
C ILE A 20 17.16 -19.68 1.87
N TYR A 21 17.34 -18.53 1.23
CA TYR A 21 17.36 -17.25 1.92
C TYR A 21 16.04 -16.97 2.66
N LEU A 22 14.90 -17.18 2.01
CA LEU A 22 13.58 -17.00 2.63
C LEU A 22 13.40 -17.93 3.84
N TYR A 23 13.78 -19.20 3.72
CA TYR A 23 13.76 -20.15 4.82
C TYR A 23 14.66 -19.70 5.97
N ASN A 24 15.89 -19.26 5.67
CA ASN A 24 16.82 -18.75 6.68
C ASN A 24 16.25 -17.51 7.39
N HIS A 25 15.66 -16.58 6.65
CA HIS A 25 15.06 -15.37 7.20
C HIS A 25 13.94 -15.70 8.19
N PHE A 26 12.97 -16.53 7.80
CA PHE A 26 11.85 -16.89 8.68
C PHE A 26 12.26 -17.80 9.86
N SER A 27 13.27 -18.66 9.68
CA SER A 27 13.77 -19.51 10.77
C SER A 27 14.61 -18.74 11.80
N THR A 28 15.34 -17.70 11.39
CA THR A 28 16.20 -16.92 12.29
C THR A 28 15.50 -15.72 12.90
N LYS A 29 14.57 -15.07 12.18
CA LYS A 29 13.89 -13.84 12.63
C LYS A 29 12.43 -14.04 13.00
N GLY A 30 11.87 -15.24 12.84
CA GLY A 30 10.45 -15.49 13.02
C GLY A 30 9.61 -14.85 11.90
N PHE A 31 8.36 -14.47 12.20
CA PHE A 31 7.44 -13.88 11.22
C PHE A 31 7.74 -12.39 10.92
N ASP A 32 8.94 -12.11 10.43
CA ASP A 32 9.36 -10.79 9.95
C ASP A 32 8.95 -10.59 8.48
N LEU A 33 7.66 -10.41 8.25
CA LEU A 33 7.11 -10.12 6.92
C LEU A 33 7.08 -8.60 6.68
N ASN A 34 8.14 -8.11 6.04
CA ASN A 34 8.24 -6.71 5.60
C ASN A 34 8.19 -6.59 4.07
N LEU A 35 8.10 -5.35 3.58
CA LEU A 35 7.91 -5.05 2.16
C LEU A 35 9.03 -5.64 1.28
N ASN A 36 10.28 -5.64 1.75
CA ASN A 36 11.41 -6.19 0.99
C ASN A 36 11.29 -7.70 0.84
N ILE A 37 10.87 -8.40 1.90
CA ILE A 37 10.66 -9.85 1.89
C ILE A 37 9.48 -10.20 0.98
N VAL A 38 8.39 -9.42 1.01
CA VAL A 38 7.25 -9.62 0.09
C VAL A 38 7.68 -9.45 -1.37
N ILE A 39 8.42 -8.38 -1.70
CA ILE A 39 8.97 -8.18 -3.05
C ILE A 39 9.87 -9.35 -3.45
N PHE A 40 10.73 -9.81 -2.55
CA PHE A 40 11.63 -10.92 -2.83
C PHE A 40 10.88 -12.25 -3.03
N ILE A 41 9.82 -12.51 -2.26
CA ILE A 41 8.93 -13.67 -2.47
C ILE A 41 8.33 -13.63 -3.87
N PHE A 42 7.76 -12.49 -4.30
CA PHE A 42 7.20 -12.37 -5.66
C PHE A 42 8.25 -12.53 -6.75
N PHE A 43 9.45 -11.97 -6.54
CA PHE A 43 10.57 -12.12 -7.46
C PHE A 43 10.98 -13.59 -7.62
N ILE A 44 11.28 -14.28 -6.52
CA ILE A 44 11.71 -15.69 -6.55
C ILE A 44 10.58 -16.60 -7.08
N SER A 45 9.34 -16.36 -6.68
CA SER A 45 8.18 -17.10 -7.22
C SER A 45 8.05 -16.87 -8.72
N GLY A 46 8.17 -15.63 -9.19
CA GLY A 46 8.13 -15.29 -10.60
C GLY A 46 9.22 -15.99 -11.40
N VAL A 47 10.47 -15.95 -10.91
CA VAL A 47 11.60 -16.67 -11.50
C VAL A 47 11.30 -18.17 -11.62
N LEU A 48 10.91 -18.82 -10.53
CA LEU A 48 10.66 -20.26 -10.51
C LEU A 48 9.51 -20.68 -11.44
N LEU A 49 8.39 -19.94 -11.40
CA LEU A 49 7.19 -20.26 -12.17
C LEU A 49 7.38 -20.06 -13.69
N HIS A 50 8.32 -19.22 -14.13
CA HIS A 50 8.58 -18.99 -15.55
C HIS A 50 9.64 -19.94 -16.15
N GLY A 51 10.32 -20.73 -15.32
CA GLY A 51 11.19 -21.85 -15.73
C GLY A 51 12.55 -21.48 -16.33
N LYS A 52 12.60 -20.60 -17.33
CA LYS A 52 13.85 -20.08 -17.92
C LYS A 52 14.00 -18.59 -17.59
N PRO A 53 15.22 -18.07 -17.39
CA PRO A 53 15.43 -16.65 -17.07
C PRO A 53 14.85 -15.73 -18.16
N VAL A 54 15.02 -16.10 -19.44
CA VAL A 54 14.46 -15.34 -20.58
C VAL A 54 12.93 -15.26 -20.53
N ASN A 55 12.24 -16.29 -20.05
CA ASN A 55 10.79 -16.28 -19.95
C ASN A 55 10.31 -15.27 -18.90
N TYR A 56 11.01 -15.18 -17.77
CA TYR A 56 10.69 -14.21 -16.73
C TYR A 56 10.94 -12.78 -17.21
N ILE A 57 12.06 -12.53 -17.91
CA ILE A 57 12.37 -11.23 -18.51
C ILE A 57 11.28 -10.83 -19.52
N ASN A 58 10.87 -11.75 -20.40
CA ASN A 58 9.81 -11.50 -21.38
C ASN A 58 8.45 -11.23 -20.73
N ALA A 59 8.14 -11.93 -19.63
CA ALA A 59 6.94 -11.68 -18.84
C ALA A 59 6.97 -10.28 -18.21
N ILE A 60 8.10 -9.87 -17.61
CA ILE A 60 8.27 -8.50 -17.10
C ILE A 60 8.14 -7.48 -18.23
N ALA A 61 8.78 -7.69 -19.38
CA ALA A 61 8.72 -6.78 -20.52
C ALA A 61 7.29 -6.60 -21.07
N THR A 62 6.44 -7.63 -20.92
CA THR A 62 5.01 -7.53 -21.22
C THR A 62 4.27 -6.77 -20.11
N ALA A 63 4.47 -7.15 -18.85
CA ALA A 63 3.77 -6.56 -17.70
C ALA A 63 4.08 -5.06 -17.52
N ILE A 64 5.31 -4.64 -17.76
CA ILE A 64 5.75 -3.25 -17.58
C ILE A 64 5.08 -2.29 -18.57
N LYS A 65 4.55 -2.78 -19.70
CA LYS A 65 3.78 -1.93 -20.63
C LYS A 65 2.45 -1.48 -19.99
N GLY A 66 1.82 -2.35 -19.21
CA GLY A 66 0.61 -2.03 -18.45
C GLY A 66 0.90 -1.26 -17.16
N ALA A 67 2.03 -1.55 -16.50
CA ALA A 67 2.41 -0.92 -15.23
C ALA A 67 3.30 0.32 -15.36
N GLY A 68 3.80 0.64 -16.56
CA GLY A 68 4.84 1.65 -16.76
C GLY A 68 4.42 3.07 -16.36
N ALA A 69 3.17 3.43 -16.62
CA ALA A 69 2.60 4.70 -16.17
C ALA A 69 2.59 4.80 -14.64
N ILE A 70 2.31 3.70 -13.93
CA ILE A 70 2.37 3.63 -12.47
C ILE A 70 3.83 3.71 -12.01
N ALA A 71 4.72 2.91 -12.60
CA ALA A 71 6.14 2.87 -12.24
C ALA A 71 6.82 4.24 -12.35
N LEU A 72 6.44 5.07 -13.33
CA LEU A 72 6.95 6.43 -13.50
C LEU A 72 6.49 7.39 -12.40
N GLN A 73 5.28 7.20 -11.85
CA GLN A 73 4.70 8.09 -10.83
C GLN A 73 5.26 7.82 -9.44
N PHE A 74 5.63 6.57 -9.12
CA PHE A 74 6.13 6.18 -7.79
C PHE A 74 7.32 7.03 -7.29
N PRO A 75 8.35 7.35 -8.12
CA PRO A 75 9.40 8.27 -7.72
C PRO A 75 8.91 9.69 -7.38
N LEU A 76 7.91 10.20 -8.10
CA LEU A 76 7.34 11.52 -7.83
C LEU A 76 6.62 11.53 -6.47
N TYR A 77 5.85 10.48 -6.17
CA TYR A 77 5.22 10.33 -4.85
C TYR A 77 6.24 10.13 -3.73
N GLY A 78 7.32 9.40 -3.99
CA GLY A 78 8.46 9.32 -3.07
C GLY A 78 9.07 10.70 -2.78
N GLY A 79 9.14 11.57 -3.79
CA GLY A 79 9.54 12.97 -3.64
C GLY A 79 8.59 13.79 -2.76
N ILE A 80 7.28 13.71 -3.01
CA ILE A 80 6.26 14.40 -2.19
C ILE A 80 6.29 13.88 -0.75
N GLN A 81 6.37 12.56 -0.57
CA GLN A 81 6.55 11.92 0.74
C GLN A 81 7.80 12.46 1.45
N GLY A 82 8.94 12.57 0.74
CA GLY A 82 10.16 13.14 1.26
C GLY A 82 9.99 14.58 1.75
N ILE A 83 9.26 15.42 1.00
CA ILE A 83 8.92 16.79 1.41
C ILE A 83 8.02 16.77 2.65
N MET A 84 6.97 15.94 2.68
CA MET A 84 6.05 15.87 3.81
C MET A 84 6.70 15.39 5.11
N ILE A 85 7.64 14.45 5.01
CA ILE A 85 8.47 14.01 6.14
C ILE A 85 9.45 15.11 6.55
N GLY A 86 10.21 15.64 5.58
CA GLY A 86 11.27 16.62 5.83
C GLY A 86 10.75 17.94 6.41
N THR A 87 9.56 18.37 6.00
CA THR A 87 8.88 19.55 6.55
C THR A 87 8.13 19.26 7.85
N GLY A 88 7.87 17.99 8.17
CA GLY A 88 7.03 17.59 9.29
C GLY A 88 5.53 17.79 9.07
N LEU A 89 5.08 18.16 7.86
CA LEU A 89 3.67 18.42 7.55
C LEU A 89 2.77 17.22 7.89
N ALA A 90 3.22 16.00 7.55
CA ALA A 90 2.46 14.79 7.88
C ALA A 90 2.25 14.63 9.39
N LYS A 91 3.27 14.98 10.19
CA LYS A 91 3.22 14.95 11.66
C LYS A 91 2.26 15.99 12.22
N VAL A 92 2.23 17.19 11.64
CA VAL A 92 1.30 18.25 12.04
C VAL A 92 -0.14 17.84 11.77
N ILE A 93 -0.43 17.31 10.57
CA ILE A 93 -1.79 16.85 10.22
C ILE A 93 -2.23 15.71 11.14
N ALA A 94 -1.42 14.66 11.26
CA ALA A 94 -1.74 13.51 12.11
C ALA A 94 -1.87 13.92 13.59
N GLY A 95 -0.98 14.79 14.08
CA GLY A 95 -1.01 15.31 15.44
C GLY A 95 -2.26 16.15 15.74
N TRP A 96 -2.73 16.95 14.78
CA TRP A 96 -3.97 17.71 14.93
C TRP A 96 -5.18 16.78 15.12
N PHE A 97 -5.30 15.73 14.30
CA PHE A 97 -6.36 14.73 14.44
C PHE A 97 -6.29 14.01 15.78
N VAL A 98 -5.09 13.65 16.26
CA VAL A 98 -4.91 13.08 17.60
C VAL A 98 -5.34 14.06 18.69
N ALA A 99 -4.99 15.34 18.58
CA ALA A 99 -5.27 16.35 19.60
C ALA A 99 -6.76 16.65 19.78
N VAL A 100 -7.56 16.52 18.71
CA VAL A 100 -9.02 16.71 18.76
C VAL A 100 -9.79 15.41 19.01
N SER A 101 -9.11 14.26 19.04
CA SER A 101 -9.74 12.96 19.24
C SER A 101 -10.03 12.66 20.70
N THR A 102 -11.19 12.08 20.96
CA THR A 102 -11.49 11.30 22.18
C THR A 102 -11.35 9.81 21.87
N ALA A 103 -11.39 8.94 22.87
CA ALA A 103 -11.33 7.48 22.66
C ALA A 103 -12.45 6.98 21.72
N GLU A 104 -13.64 7.58 21.80
CA GLU A 104 -14.82 7.21 21.03
C GLU A 104 -14.77 7.73 19.58
N THR A 105 -14.11 8.86 19.35
CA THR A 105 -14.04 9.49 18.02
C THR A 105 -12.73 9.19 17.28
N PHE A 106 -11.75 8.62 17.97
CA PHE A 106 -10.40 8.38 17.44
C PHE A 106 -10.41 7.60 16.12
N TYR A 107 -11.09 6.47 16.05
CA TYR A 107 -11.08 5.62 14.85
C TYR A 107 -11.64 6.35 13.62
N MET A 108 -12.74 7.09 13.78
CA MET A 108 -13.33 7.90 12.72
C MET A 108 -12.37 9.01 12.25
N LEU A 109 -11.75 9.71 13.20
CA LEU A 109 -10.82 10.79 12.90
C LEU A 109 -9.55 10.28 12.23
N GLN A 110 -9.05 9.11 12.60
CA GLN A 110 -7.90 8.50 11.92
C GLN A 110 -8.23 7.99 10.52
N PHE A 111 -9.45 7.50 10.30
CA PHE A 111 -9.93 7.17 8.96
C PHE A 111 -9.95 8.41 8.06
N TRP A 112 -10.46 9.54 8.54
CA TRP A 112 -10.44 10.80 7.79
C TRP A 112 -9.03 11.34 7.57
N ALA A 113 -8.18 11.31 8.61
CA ALA A 113 -6.78 11.70 8.50
C ALA A 113 -6.06 10.86 7.43
N GLY A 114 -6.33 9.55 7.41
CA GLY A 114 -5.80 8.64 6.42
C GLY A 114 -6.22 9.02 5.00
N GLY A 115 -7.51 9.32 4.80
CA GLY A 115 -8.01 9.78 3.50
C GLY A 115 -7.37 11.09 3.03
N ILE A 116 -7.23 12.07 3.91
CA ILE A 116 -6.63 13.38 3.58
C ILE A 116 -5.14 13.23 3.25
N ILE A 117 -4.39 12.47 4.06
CA ILE A 117 -2.96 12.27 3.83
C ILE A 117 -2.71 11.53 2.51
N ASN A 118 -3.55 10.55 2.15
CA ASN A 118 -3.45 9.81 0.90
C ASN A 118 -3.62 10.71 -0.36
N VAL A 119 -4.37 11.81 -0.27
CA VAL A 119 -4.47 12.78 -1.37
C VAL A 119 -3.09 13.35 -1.73
N PHE A 120 -2.20 13.51 -0.75
CA PHE A 120 -0.86 14.03 -0.95
C PHE A 120 0.19 12.92 -1.15
N VAL A 121 0.06 11.80 -0.44
CA VAL A 121 0.97 10.65 -0.50
C VAL A 121 0.18 9.40 -0.87
N PRO A 122 -0.16 9.18 -2.16
CA PRO A 122 -0.94 8.03 -2.61
C PRO A 122 -0.08 6.76 -2.68
N SER A 123 0.38 6.32 -1.52
CA SER A 123 1.27 5.16 -1.35
C SER A 123 1.07 4.61 0.06
N GLY A 124 0.39 3.46 0.18
CA GLY A 124 0.11 2.88 1.50
C GLY A 124 1.35 2.64 2.36
N GLY A 125 2.46 2.20 1.77
CA GLY A 125 3.73 2.07 2.50
C GLY A 125 4.34 3.41 2.90
N GLY A 126 4.26 4.41 2.02
CA GLY A 126 4.75 5.76 2.28
C GLY A 126 3.93 6.49 3.34
N GLN A 127 2.61 6.40 3.25
CA GLN A 127 1.68 6.91 4.23
C GLN A 127 1.85 6.25 5.59
N TRP A 128 2.00 4.91 5.62
CA TRP A 128 2.26 4.21 6.86
C TRP A 128 3.53 4.71 7.56
N ALA A 129 4.61 4.95 6.80
CA ALA A 129 5.86 5.46 7.35
C ALA A 129 5.72 6.84 8.03
N VAL A 130 4.73 7.65 7.64
CA VAL A 130 4.54 9.01 8.19
C VAL A 130 3.43 9.10 9.24
N GLN A 131 2.31 8.41 9.04
CA GLN A 131 1.13 8.50 9.88
C GLN A 131 1.01 7.33 10.86
N GLY A 132 1.46 6.14 10.47
CA GLY A 132 1.32 4.90 11.24
C GLY A 132 1.88 5.01 12.65
N PRO A 133 3.18 5.32 12.85
CA PRO A 133 3.78 5.45 14.17
C PRO A 133 3.06 6.46 15.07
N ILE A 134 2.62 7.60 14.53
CA ILE A 134 1.90 8.63 15.28
C ILE A 134 0.55 8.10 15.76
N THR A 135 -0.17 7.41 14.89
CA THR A 135 -1.48 6.84 15.20
C THR A 135 -1.36 5.74 16.26
N ILE A 136 -0.37 4.87 16.14
CA ILE A 136 -0.14 3.78 17.10
C ILE A 136 0.26 4.33 18.48
N GLU A 137 1.15 5.31 18.53
CA GLU A 137 1.58 5.93 19.79
C GLU A 137 0.41 6.63 20.50
N ALA A 138 -0.44 7.32 19.75
CA ALA A 138 -1.66 7.94 20.26
C ALA A 138 -2.66 6.90 20.78
N ALA A 139 -2.91 5.84 20.01
CA ALA A 139 -3.79 4.74 20.42
C ALA A 139 -3.30 4.07 21.71
N LYS A 140 -2.00 3.83 21.83
CA LYS A 140 -1.37 3.29 23.03
C LYS A 140 -1.51 4.21 24.23
N THR A 141 -1.32 5.51 24.04
CA THR A 141 -1.48 6.52 25.10
C THR A 141 -2.93 6.61 25.59
N MET A 142 -3.90 6.48 24.68
CA MET A 142 -5.32 6.46 25.00
C MET A 142 -5.82 5.11 25.53
N GLY A 143 -5.00 4.06 25.51
CA GLY A 143 -5.37 2.72 25.95
C GLY A 143 -6.39 2.01 25.05
N ILE A 144 -6.46 2.38 23.77
CA ILE A 144 -7.38 1.80 22.78
C ILE A 144 -6.67 0.82 21.84
N ASP A 145 -7.45 0.04 21.07
CA ASP A 145 -6.92 -1.03 20.23
C ASP A 145 -6.05 -0.48 19.07
N MET A 146 -4.78 -0.91 19.07
CA MET A 146 -3.77 -0.50 18.09
C MET A 146 -4.01 -1.11 16.69
N VAL A 147 -4.58 -2.32 16.62
CA VAL A 147 -4.83 -3.01 15.36
C VAL A 147 -5.97 -2.32 14.60
N ARG A 148 -7.09 -2.04 15.28
CA ARG A 148 -8.21 -1.24 14.78
C ARG A 148 -7.71 0.14 14.34
N SER A 149 -6.82 0.76 15.11
CA SER A 149 -6.22 2.06 14.77
C SER A 149 -5.39 2.00 13.48
N ALA A 150 -4.54 0.98 13.32
CA ALA A 150 -3.79 0.75 12.08
C ALA A 150 -4.74 0.54 10.88
N MET A 151 -5.81 -0.22 11.09
CA MET A 151 -6.81 -0.48 10.06
C MET A 151 -7.55 0.78 9.62
N MET A 152 -7.83 1.73 10.53
CA MET A 152 -8.44 3.01 10.14
C MET A 152 -7.54 3.82 9.20
N VAL A 153 -6.23 3.83 9.45
CA VAL A 153 -5.26 4.46 8.53
C VAL A 153 -5.30 3.78 7.17
N ALA A 154 -5.24 2.44 7.14
CA ALA A 154 -5.28 1.67 5.90
C ALA A 154 -6.60 1.87 5.13
N TRP A 155 -7.73 1.92 5.82
CA TRP A 155 -9.04 2.15 5.20
C TRP A 155 -9.19 3.58 4.68
N GLY A 156 -8.65 4.57 5.40
CA GLY A 156 -8.60 5.95 4.93
C GLY A 156 -7.81 6.08 3.62
N ASP A 157 -6.64 5.44 3.55
CA ASP A 157 -5.82 5.37 2.33
C ASP A 157 -6.60 4.77 1.15
N GLN A 158 -7.25 3.62 1.34
CA GLN A 158 -8.02 2.98 0.26
C GLN A 158 -9.28 3.77 -0.14
N TRP A 159 -9.85 4.53 0.79
CA TRP A 159 -11.08 5.29 0.55
C TRP A 159 -10.87 6.39 -0.50
N THR A 160 -9.85 7.23 -0.37
CA THR A 160 -9.62 8.32 -1.33
C THR A 160 -8.97 7.86 -2.63
N ASN A 161 -8.44 6.64 -2.69
CA ASN A 161 -8.03 5.99 -3.95
C ASN A 161 -9.20 5.84 -4.96
N MET A 162 -10.45 5.94 -4.54
CA MET A 162 -11.60 5.94 -5.45
C MET A 162 -11.58 7.14 -6.42
N ILE A 163 -11.12 8.32 -5.99
CA ILE A 163 -11.00 9.52 -6.84
C ILE A 163 -9.58 9.75 -7.36
N GLN A 164 -8.63 8.93 -6.93
CA GLN A 164 -7.25 8.89 -7.40
C GLN A 164 -7.03 7.59 -8.19
N PRO A 165 -7.52 7.50 -9.44
CA PRO A 165 -7.67 6.22 -10.17
C PRO A 165 -6.35 5.65 -10.69
N PHE A 166 -5.22 5.85 -10.00
CA PHE A 166 -3.91 5.36 -10.43
C PHE A 166 -3.87 3.84 -10.55
N TRP A 167 -4.55 3.15 -9.64
CA TRP A 167 -4.75 1.70 -9.67
C TRP A 167 -5.59 1.25 -10.88
N ALA A 168 -6.49 2.11 -11.36
CA ALA A 168 -7.41 1.79 -12.44
C ALA A 168 -6.79 2.05 -13.82
N LEU A 169 -5.78 2.93 -13.95
CA LEU A 169 -5.22 3.32 -15.26
C LEU A 169 -4.81 2.13 -16.14
N PRO A 170 -4.15 1.06 -15.64
CA PRO A 170 -3.83 -0.10 -16.47
C PRO A 170 -5.09 -0.83 -16.95
N LEU A 171 -6.08 -1.00 -16.08
CA LEU A 171 -7.33 -1.68 -16.39
C LEU A 171 -8.17 -0.87 -17.39
N LEU A 172 -8.22 0.45 -17.22
CA LEU A 172 -8.88 1.37 -18.13
C LEU A 172 -8.22 1.36 -19.52
N GLY A 173 -6.88 1.34 -19.55
CA GLY A 173 -6.12 1.20 -20.80
C GLY A 173 -6.44 -0.11 -21.54
N LEU A 174 -6.61 -1.22 -20.81
CA LEU A 174 -7.04 -2.50 -21.39
C LEU A 174 -8.51 -2.48 -21.86
N ALA A 175 -9.38 -1.76 -21.14
CA ALA A 175 -10.79 -1.63 -21.48
C ALA A 175 -11.06 -0.58 -22.57
N GLY A 176 -10.04 0.18 -23.01
CA GLY A 176 -10.22 1.28 -23.96
C GLY A 176 -10.99 2.47 -23.37
N LEU A 177 -11.02 2.58 -22.04
CA LEU A 177 -11.71 3.64 -21.31
C LEU A 177 -10.72 4.70 -20.84
N SER A 178 -11.20 5.93 -20.74
CA SER A 178 -10.51 7.03 -20.07
C SER A 178 -10.86 7.06 -18.58
N ALA A 179 -10.03 7.73 -17.77
CA ALA A 179 -10.35 7.95 -16.35
C ALA A 179 -11.71 8.65 -16.17
N ARG A 180 -12.04 9.60 -17.06
CA ARG A 180 -13.30 10.36 -17.03
C ARG A 180 -14.53 9.44 -17.10
N ASP A 181 -14.42 8.33 -17.82
CA ASP A 181 -15.55 7.42 -18.03
C ASP A 181 -15.96 6.71 -16.73
N VAL A 182 -15.04 6.56 -15.77
CA VAL A 182 -15.32 5.90 -14.49
C VAL A 182 -15.44 6.86 -13.30
N MET A 183 -14.95 8.10 -13.43
CA MET A 183 -14.90 9.06 -12.32
C MET A 183 -16.26 9.29 -11.65
N GLY A 184 -17.36 9.33 -12.41
CA GLY A 184 -18.70 9.51 -11.85
C GLY A 184 -19.07 8.38 -10.89
N TYR A 185 -18.85 7.13 -11.30
CA TYR A 185 -19.10 5.95 -10.48
C TYR A 185 -18.19 5.90 -9.26
N THR A 186 -16.88 6.10 -9.44
CA THR A 186 -15.93 6.01 -8.33
C THR A 186 -16.10 7.15 -7.33
N THR A 187 -16.54 8.33 -7.77
CA THR A 187 -16.91 9.44 -6.86
C THR A 187 -18.14 9.05 -6.02
N MET A 188 -19.16 8.44 -6.62
CA MET A 188 -20.31 7.94 -5.86
C MET A 188 -19.90 6.85 -4.87
N ALA A 189 -19.00 5.94 -5.27
CA ALA A 189 -18.43 4.94 -4.39
C ALA A 189 -17.65 5.58 -3.22
N LEU A 190 -16.86 6.64 -3.48
CA LEU A 190 -16.17 7.41 -2.44
C LEU A 190 -17.17 7.98 -1.44
N LEU A 191 -18.23 8.66 -1.90
CA LEU A 191 -19.19 9.29 -1.00
C LEU A 191 -19.92 8.25 -0.15
N TRP A 192 -20.38 7.16 -0.77
CA TRP A 192 -21.13 6.12 -0.09
C TRP A 192 -20.27 5.31 0.88
N SER A 193 -19.12 4.82 0.44
CA SER A 193 -18.17 4.12 1.31
C SER A 193 -17.69 5.04 2.42
N GLY A 194 -17.39 6.31 2.12
CA GLY A 194 -16.99 7.30 3.12
C GLY A 194 -18.01 7.46 4.24
N ALA A 195 -19.30 7.57 3.90
CA ALA A 195 -20.37 7.64 4.88
C ALA A 195 -20.45 6.36 5.74
N ILE A 196 -20.48 5.18 5.10
CA ILE A 196 -20.55 3.89 5.81
C ILE A 196 -19.35 3.69 6.73
N MET A 197 -18.14 3.93 6.22
CA MET A 197 -16.90 3.72 6.95
C MET A 197 -16.75 4.71 8.10
N THR A 198 -17.17 5.97 7.90
CA THR A 198 -17.22 6.98 8.97
C THR A 198 -18.12 6.52 10.11
N VAL A 199 -19.35 6.11 9.80
CA VAL A 199 -20.31 5.63 10.82
C VAL A 199 -19.78 4.37 11.50
N SER A 200 -19.24 3.43 10.73
CA SER A 200 -18.70 2.17 11.27
C SER A 200 -17.53 2.44 12.21
N ALA A 201 -16.59 3.30 11.81
CA ALA A 201 -15.45 3.69 12.64
C ALA A 201 -15.88 4.39 13.94
N LEU A 202 -16.92 5.22 13.88
CA LEU A 202 -17.50 5.84 15.07
C LEU A 202 -18.14 4.81 16.00
N LEU A 203 -18.94 3.89 15.47
CA LEU A 203 -19.58 2.82 16.25
C LEU A 203 -18.55 1.88 16.92
N ILE A 204 -17.43 1.61 16.25
CA ILE A 204 -16.29 0.88 16.82
C ILE A 204 -15.73 1.63 18.04
N GLY A 205 -15.60 2.95 17.96
CA GLY A 205 -15.12 3.77 19.08
C GLY A 205 -16.06 3.78 20.28
N PHE A 206 -17.38 3.75 20.05
CA PHE A 206 -18.38 3.58 21.11
C PHE A 206 -18.51 2.14 21.63
N GLY A 207 -17.76 1.18 21.09
CA GLY A 207 -17.82 -0.23 21.49
C GLY A 207 -19.12 -0.94 21.07
N VAL A 208 -19.83 -0.39 20.08
CA VAL A 208 -21.03 -1.01 19.50
C VAL A 208 -20.65 -2.13 18.50
N LEU A 209 -19.47 -2.03 17.88
CA LEU A 209 -18.84 -2.97 16.95
C LEU A 209 -17.41 -3.33 17.40
#